data_AF-A0A0B2AHB5-F1
#
_entry.id   AF-A0A0B2AHB5-F1
#
_cell.length_a   1.000
_cell.length_b   1.000
_cell.length_c   1.000
_cell.angle_alpha   90.00
_cell.angle_beta   90.00
_cell.angle_gamma   90.00
#
_symmetry.space_group_name_H-M   'P 1'
#
loop_
_entity.id
_entity.type
_entity.pdbx_description
1 polymer ?
#
loop_
_entity_poly.entity_id
_entity_poly.type
_entity_poly.pdbx_seq_one_letter_code
_entity_poly.pdbx_strand_id
1 'polypeptide(L)'
;MSQQDLGSLLADVKANRHWSYEAMSRACGGVPTGKRLFQLINSPLKNFPDPDTIRGLQRATGVGATEIVMAAARSLGLDVADSDPDALHIPGISSIPDSTREALLALGREVSALVGGNLGEVSEVSEASDEALPRNWNSLAAYEGPKEHLDRERAWAKRGEEPQV
;
A
#
# COMPACT_ATOMS: atom_id res chain seq x y z
N MET A 1 -11.89 5.44 -16.52
CA MET A 1 -10.69 4.99 -17.24
C MET A 1 -9.98 4.01 -16.33
N SER A 2 -9.64 2.81 -16.82
CA SER A 2 -8.87 1.83 -16.03
C SER A 2 -7.51 2.46 -15.72
N GLN A 3 -7.13 2.54 -14.44
CA GLN A 3 -5.88 3.17 -14.03
C GLN A 3 -4.71 2.31 -14.50
N GLN A 4 -3.79 2.91 -15.25
CA GLN A 4 -2.70 2.17 -15.89
C GLN A 4 -1.64 1.75 -14.86
N ASP A 5 -1.23 0.49 -14.92
CA ASP A 5 -0.12 -0.06 -14.13
C ASP A 5 1.22 0.17 -14.84
N LEU A 6 2.34 -0.05 -14.13
CA LEU A 6 3.68 0.22 -14.69
C LEU A 6 3.99 -0.65 -15.91
N GLY A 7 3.59 -1.92 -15.90
CA GLY A 7 3.86 -2.84 -17.01
C GLY A 7 3.16 -2.40 -18.29
N SER A 8 1.88 -2.03 -18.18
CA SER A 8 1.05 -1.52 -19.28
C SER A 8 1.57 -0.19 -19.80
N LEU A 9 1.95 0.73 -18.90
CA LEU A 9 2.54 2.02 -19.29
C LEU A 9 3.78 1.84 -20.17
N LEU A 10 4.67 0.93 -19.76
CA LEU A 10 5.91 0.67 -20.49
C LEU A 10 5.66 -0.12 -21.77
N ALA A 11 4.69 -1.04 -21.78
CA ALA A 11 4.28 -1.79 -22.97
C ALA A 11 3.75 -0.84 -24.06
N ASP A 12 2.90 0.11 -23.68
CA ASP A 12 2.32 1.10 -24.60
C ASP A 12 3.40 2.00 -25.21
N VAL A 13 4.30 2.55 -24.37
CA VAL A 13 5.41 3.38 -24.86
C VAL A 13 6.30 2.60 -25.84
N LYS A 14 6.60 1.34 -25.50
CA LYS A 14 7.41 0.46 -26.35
C LYS A 14 6.69 0.15 -27.67
N ALA A 15 5.40 -0.13 -27.63
CA ALA A 15 4.59 -0.45 -28.81
C ALA A 15 4.45 0.77 -29.73
N ASN A 16 4.09 1.93 -29.19
CA ASN A 16 3.89 3.18 -29.93
C ASN A 16 5.16 3.66 -30.65
N ARG A 17 6.34 3.38 -30.08
CA ARG A 17 7.63 3.75 -30.69
C ARG A 17 8.31 2.59 -31.42
N HIS A 18 7.66 1.43 -31.51
CA HIS A 18 8.21 0.20 -32.09
C HIS A 18 9.60 -0.16 -31.55
N TRP A 19 9.86 0.10 -30.27
CA TRP A 19 11.17 -0.09 -29.67
C TRP A 19 11.44 -1.56 -29.31
N SER A 20 12.68 -1.99 -29.49
CA SER A 20 13.22 -3.16 -28.80
C SER A 20 13.53 -2.82 -27.34
N TYR A 21 13.68 -3.83 -26.48
CA TYR A 21 14.05 -3.60 -25.07
C TYR A 21 15.40 -2.89 -24.94
N GLU A 22 16.36 -3.19 -25.81
CA GLU A 22 17.66 -2.50 -25.85
C GLU A 22 17.54 -1.04 -26.32
N ALA A 23 16.68 -0.78 -27.31
CA ALA A 23 16.42 0.60 -27.74
C ALA A 23 15.76 1.42 -26.63
N MET A 24 14.79 0.83 -25.92
CA MET A 24 14.14 1.47 -24.79
C MET A 24 15.12 1.70 -23.63
N SER A 25 15.99 0.74 -23.32
CA SER A 25 17.03 0.92 -22.30
C SER A 25 17.98 2.07 -22.63
N ARG A 26 18.39 2.23 -23.91
CA ARG A 26 19.16 3.41 -24.35
C ARG A 26 18.39 4.71 -24.17
N ALA A 27 17.09 4.73 -24.46
CA ALA A 27 16.26 5.90 -24.19
C ALA A 27 16.17 6.23 -22.69
N CYS A 28 16.25 5.23 -21.81
CA CYS A 28 16.37 5.43 -20.37
C CYS A 28 17.77 5.90 -19.92
N GLY A 29 18.76 5.95 -20.82
CA GLY A 29 20.16 6.22 -20.50
C GLY A 29 20.92 5.02 -19.94
N GLY A 30 20.48 3.79 -20.25
CA GLY A 30 21.12 2.53 -19.86
C GLY A 30 20.62 1.94 -18.53
N VAL A 31 19.83 2.70 -17.77
CA VAL A 31 19.22 2.27 -16.50
C VAL A 31 17.73 2.59 -16.57
N PRO A 32 16.81 1.61 -16.50
CA PRO A 32 17.04 0.17 -16.34
C PRO A 32 17.57 -0.52 -17.61
N THR A 33 18.19 -1.70 -17.45
CA THR A 33 18.69 -2.54 -18.57
C THR A 33 17.55 -3.15 -19.38
N GLY A 34 17.81 -3.61 -20.62
CA GLY A 34 16.81 -4.26 -21.46
C GLY A 34 16.14 -5.48 -20.80
N LYS A 35 16.93 -6.32 -20.11
CA LYS A 35 16.41 -7.45 -19.32
C LYS A 35 15.49 -6.98 -18.19
N ARG A 36 15.86 -5.90 -17.49
CA ARG A 36 15.03 -5.36 -16.41
C ARG A 36 13.73 -4.76 -16.95
N LEU A 37 13.77 -4.09 -18.10
CA LEU A 37 12.56 -3.60 -18.80
C LEU A 37 11.64 -4.75 -19.21
N PHE A 38 12.18 -5.84 -19.74
CA PHE A 38 11.39 -7.05 -20.02
C PHE A 38 10.68 -7.55 -18.76
N GLN A 39 11.36 -7.61 -17.62
CA GLN A 39 10.76 -8.02 -16.35
C GLN A 39 9.68 -7.04 -15.87
N LEU A 40 9.94 -5.73 -15.96
CA LEU A 40 8.98 -4.70 -15.55
C LEU A 40 7.69 -4.75 -16.39
N ILE A 41 7.77 -5.15 -17.66
CA ILE A 41 6.62 -5.24 -18.56
C ILE A 41 5.87 -6.58 -18.42
N ASN A 42 6.59 -7.70 -18.31
CA ASN A 42 6.00 -9.03 -18.47
C ASN A 42 5.88 -9.83 -17.17
N SER A 43 6.35 -9.30 -16.05
CA SER A 43 6.36 -10.02 -14.77
C SER A 43 5.77 -9.17 -13.65
N PRO A 44 5.11 -9.80 -12.66
CA PRO A 44 4.59 -9.07 -11.51
C PRO A 44 5.73 -8.37 -10.78
N LEU A 45 5.51 -7.10 -10.47
CA LEU A 45 6.48 -6.28 -9.76
C LEU A 45 6.57 -6.77 -8.31
N LYS A 46 7.78 -7.09 -7.84
CA LYS A 46 8.02 -7.53 -6.45
C LYS A 46 8.49 -6.40 -5.54
N ASN A 47 9.29 -5.50 -6.09
CA ASN A 47 9.91 -4.40 -5.37
C ASN A 47 9.72 -3.12 -6.16
N PHE A 48 9.61 -2.01 -5.43
CA PHE A 48 9.54 -0.70 -6.02
C PHE A 48 10.80 -0.40 -6.86
N PRO A 49 10.69 0.29 -8.01
CA PRO A 49 11.85 0.70 -8.78
C PRO A 49 12.72 1.70 -7.99
N ASP A 50 14.02 1.58 -8.13
CA ASP A 50 14.97 2.52 -7.53
C ASP A 50 14.88 3.92 -8.18
N PRO A 51 15.32 4.99 -7.49
CA PRO A 51 15.24 6.35 -8.00
C PRO A 51 15.90 6.54 -9.37
N ASP A 52 17.00 5.85 -9.65
CA ASP A 52 17.71 5.97 -10.92
C ASP A 52 16.94 5.28 -12.05
N THR A 53 16.33 4.12 -11.78
CA THR A 53 15.36 3.51 -12.69
C THR A 53 14.19 4.47 -12.97
N ILE A 54 13.61 5.10 -11.94
CA ILE A 54 12.49 6.04 -12.15
C ILE A 54 12.92 7.20 -13.06
N ARG A 55 14.07 7.83 -12.80
CA ARG A 55 14.63 8.90 -13.64
C ARG A 55 14.93 8.44 -15.07
N GLY A 56 15.37 7.20 -15.23
CA GLY A 56 15.55 6.58 -16.54
C GLY A 56 14.23 6.42 -17.29
N LEU A 57 13.22 5.88 -16.61
CA LEU A 57 11.89 5.71 -17.16
C LEU A 57 11.27 7.04 -17.57
N GLN A 58 11.41 8.11 -16.76
CA GLN A 58 10.94 9.45 -17.13
C GLN A 58 11.51 9.93 -18.47
N ARG A 59 12.80 9.70 -18.72
CA ARG A 59 13.45 10.09 -19.98
C ARG A 59 12.90 9.30 -21.16
N ALA A 60 12.65 8.01 -20.98
CA ALA A 60 12.12 7.16 -22.05
C ALA A 60 10.64 7.38 -22.31
N THR A 61 9.81 7.52 -21.29
CA THR A 61 8.35 7.62 -21.42
C THR A 61 7.90 9.06 -21.67
N GLY A 62 8.64 10.05 -21.17
CA GLY A 62 8.21 11.46 -21.14
C GLY A 62 7.22 11.77 -20.00
N VAL A 63 6.94 10.78 -19.16
CA VAL A 63 5.97 10.85 -18.06
C VAL A 63 6.62 11.39 -16.79
N GLY A 64 5.84 12.09 -15.96
CA GLY A 64 6.31 12.63 -14.68
C GLY A 64 6.68 11.53 -13.67
N ALA A 65 7.58 11.85 -12.73
CA ALA A 65 8.00 10.91 -11.69
C ALA A 65 6.82 10.41 -10.86
N THR A 66 5.88 11.30 -10.53
CA THR A 66 4.68 10.98 -9.76
C THR A 66 3.85 9.90 -10.45
N GLU A 67 3.58 10.04 -11.74
CA GLU A 67 2.75 9.07 -12.47
C GLU A 67 3.45 7.70 -12.60
N ILE A 68 4.77 7.68 -12.78
CA ILE A 68 5.55 6.43 -12.75
C ILE A 68 5.48 5.77 -11.37
N VAL A 69 5.56 6.57 -10.30
CA VAL A 69 5.46 6.09 -8.91
C VAL A 69 4.08 5.50 -8.63
N MET A 70 3.02 6.19 -9.06
CA MET A 70 1.64 5.74 -8.91
C MET A 70 1.40 4.44 -9.70
N ALA A 71 1.88 4.38 -10.94
CA ALA A 71 1.80 3.18 -11.77
C ALA A 71 2.58 1.99 -11.15
N ALA A 72 3.75 2.26 -10.56
CA ALA A 72 4.53 1.24 -9.85
C ALA A 72 3.83 0.75 -8.58
N ALA A 73 3.17 1.65 -7.84
CA ALA A 73 2.38 1.31 -6.67
C ALA A 73 1.17 0.44 -7.04
N ARG A 74 0.46 0.77 -8.13
CA ARG A 74 -0.63 -0.05 -8.69
C ARG A 74 -0.15 -1.45 -9.10
N SER A 75 1.03 -1.55 -9.73
CA SER A 75 1.64 -2.85 -10.06
C SER A 75 1.99 -3.71 -8.85
N LEU A 76 2.11 -3.12 -7.66
CA LEU A 76 2.30 -3.83 -6.39
C LEU A 76 0.97 -4.18 -5.70
N GLY A 77 -0.17 -3.84 -6.31
CA GLY A 77 -1.51 -4.08 -5.76
C GLY A 77 -1.99 -3.00 -4.79
N LEU A 78 -1.32 -1.84 -4.74
CA LEU A 78 -1.82 -0.69 -3.99
C LEU A 78 -2.93 -0.01 -4.80
N ASP A 79 -4.06 0.26 -4.16
CA ASP A 79 -5.13 1.08 -4.75
C ASP A 79 -4.74 2.55 -4.63
N VAL A 80 -4.31 3.15 -5.74
CA VAL A 80 -3.80 4.53 -5.75
C VAL A 80 -4.51 5.33 -6.82
N ALA A 81 -5.57 6.05 -6.42
CA ALA A 81 -6.35 6.88 -7.33
C ALA A 81 -5.64 8.20 -7.67
N ASP A 82 -5.80 8.68 -8.91
CA ASP A 82 -5.30 10.00 -9.34
C ASP A 82 -6.00 11.15 -8.61
N SER A 83 -7.24 10.93 -8.20
CA SER A 83 -7.95 11.73 -7.21
C SER A 83 -8.63 10.76 -6.26
N ASP A 84 -8.36 10.89 -4.97
CA ASP A 84 -9.19 10.27 -3.95
C ASP A 84 -10.60 10.90 -4.07
N PRO A 85 -11.65 10.11 -4.38
CA PRO A 85 -13.01 10.63 -4.52
C PRO A 85 -13.53 11.24 -3.22
N ASP A 86 -12.96 10.84 -2.08
CA ASP A 86 -13.27 11.37 -0.75
C ASP A 86 -12.38 12.56 -0.37
N ALA A 87 -11.36 12.88 -1.19
CA ALA A 87 -10.51 14.04 -0.96
C ALA A 87 -11.15 15.34 -1.45
N LEU A 88 -11.36 16.27 -0.52
CA LEU A 88 -11.80 17.62 -0.83
C LEU A 88 -10.66 18.43 -1.48
N HIS A 89 -10.71 18.59 -2.79
CA HIS A 89 -9.75 19.40 -3.53
C HIS A 89 -10.22 20.87 -3.62
N ILE A 90 -9.53 21.78 -2.93
CA ILE A 90 -9.77 23.23 -3.00
C ILE A 90 -8.61 23.90 -3.77
N PRO A 91 -8.83 24.35 -5.02
CA PRO A 91 -7.79 25.01 -5.79
C PRO A 91 -7.38 26.34 -5.13
N GLY A 92 -6.07 26.64 -5.10
CA GLY A 92 -5.56 27.88 -4.51
C GLY A 92 -5.55 27.92 -2.98
N ILE A 93 -5.78 26.79 -2.30
CA ILE A 93 -5.69 26.69 -0.83
C ILE A 93 -4.29 27.08 -0.28
N SER A 94 -3.25 27.05 -1.12
CA SER A 94 -1.91 27.51 -0.73
C SER A 94 -1.81 29.04 -0.66
N SER A 95 -2.66 29.79 -1.36
CA SER A 95 -2.61 31.25 -1.44
C SER A 95 -3.64 31.97 -0.55
N ILE A 96 -4.48 31.26 0.19
CA ILE A 96 -5.48 31.87 1.07
C ILE A 96 -4.87 32.30 2.41
N PRO A 97 -5.43 33.34 3.07
CA PRO A 97 -5.03 33.75 4.41
C PRO A 97 -5.18 32.62 5.45
N ASP A 98 -4.34 32.63 6.47
CA ASP A 98 -4.32 31.59 7.51
C ASP A 98 -5.65 31.47 8.26
N SER A 99 -6.32 32.59 8.52
CA SER A 99 -7.66 32.58 9.14
C SER A 99 -8.71 31.84 8.29
N THR A 100 -8.61 31.94 6.96
CA THR A 100 -9.49 31.20 6.04
C THR A 100 -9.13 29.71 5.99
N ARG A 101 -7.83 29.39 6.08
CA ARG A 101 -7.34 28.00 6.19
C ARG A 101 -7.84 27.33 7.46
N GLU A 102 -7.75 28.02 8.60
CA GLU A 102 -8.23 27.51 9.89
C GLU A 102 -9.75 27.28 9.89
N ALA A 103 -10.52 28.20 9.32
CA ALA A 103 -11.96 28.05 9.18
C ALA A 103 -12.34 26.83 8.31
N LEU A 104 -11.64 26.62 7.20
CA LEU A 104 -11.84 25.45 6.34
C LEU A 104 -11.44 24.15 7.03
N LEU A 105 -10.37 24.14 7.83
CA LEU A 105 -9.97 22.97 8.60
C LEU A 105 -10.97 22.64 9.71
N ALA A 106 -11.53 23.65 10.38
CA ALA A 106 -12.57 23.47 11.39
C ALA A 106 -13.83 22.84 10.77
N LEU A 107 -14.28 23.37 9.63
CA LEU A 107 -15.42 22.84 8.90
C LEU A 107 -15.16 21.41 8.38
N GLY A 108 -13.95 21.15 7.85
CA GLY A 108 -13.55 19.82 7.42
C GLY A 108 -13.63 18.78 8.56
N ARG A 109 -13.15 19.13 9.75
CA ARG A 109 -13.24 18.25 10.93
C ARG A 109 -14.68 17.95 11.34
N GLU A 110 -15.55 18.95 11.29
CA GLU A 110 -16.96 18.79 11.63
C GLU A 110 -17.69 17.88 10.62
N VAL A 111 -17.44 18.08 9.32
CA VAL A 111 -17.97 17.20 8.26
C VAL A 111 -17.43 15.77 8.40
N SER A 112 -16.14 15.60 8.68
CA SER A 112 -15.57 14.25 8.91
C SER A 112 -16.17 13.56 10.13
N ALA A 113 -16.48 14.28 11.20
CA ALA A 113 -17.15 13.71 12.37
C ALA A 113 -18.59 13.25 12.05
N LEU A 114 -19.32 14.02 11.24
CA LEU A 114 -20.66 13.68 10.76
C LEU A 114 -20.66 12.43 9.85
N VAL A 115 -19.69 12.32 8.94
CA VAL A 115 -19.58 11.18 8.01
C VAL A 115 -19.03 9.94 8.71
N GLY A 116 -18.02 10.08 9.56
CA GLY A 116 -17.42 8.98 10.33
C GLY A 116 -18.35 8.39 11.39
N GLY A 117 -19.28 9.18 11.93
CA GLY A 117 -20.34 8.68 12.82
C GLY A 117 -21.35 7.75 12.15
N ASN A 118 -21.40 7.71 10.81
CA ASN A 118 -22.39 6.96 10.04
C ASN A 118 -21.86 5.60 9.50
N LEU A 119 -20.56 5.34 9.61
CA LEU A 119 -19.89 4.08 9.19
C LEU A 119 -19.48 3.19 10.39
N GLY A 120 -19.94 3.54 11.60
CA GLY A 120 -19.60 2.85 12.86
C GLY A 120 -20.47 1.65 13.23
N GLU A 121 -21.48 1.30 12.44
CA GLU A 121 -22.30 0.09 12.63
C GLU A 121 -22.18 -0.79 11.37
N VAL A 122 -21.27 -1.75 11.38
CA VAL A 122 -21.50 -3.21 11.27
C VAL A 122 -20.12 -3.90 11.16
N SER A 123 -19.63 -4.41 12.28
CA SER A 123 -18.85 -5.65 12.34
C SER A 123 -18.92 -6.22 13.75
N GLU A 124 -20.15 -6.58 14.15
CA GLU A 124 -20.33 -7.72 15.02
C GLU A 124 -20.24 -8.97 14.16
N VAL A 125 -19.04 -9.56 14.10
CA VAL A 125 -18.91 -10.99 13.82
C VAL A 125 -17.96 -11.58 14.84
N SER A 126 -18.57 -12.36 15.74
CA SER A 126 -17.99 -13.50 16.47
C SER A 126 -17.01 -13.19 17.60
N GLU A 127 -17.57 -13.02 18.81
CA GLU A 127 -16.93 -13.32 20.09
C GLU A 127 -16.26 -14.71 20.05
N ALA A 128 -14.96 -14.72 19.75
CA ALA A 128 -14.08 -15.79 20.16
C ALA A 128 -13.59 -15.43 21.57
N SER A 129 -14.20 -16.08 22.57
CA SER A 129 -13.75 -16.22 23.97
C SER A 129 -12.86 -15.10 24.52
N ASP A 130 -13.53 -14.08 25.05
CA ASP A 130 -12.99 -12.99 25.83
C ASP A 130 -12.45 -13.48 27.20
N GLU A 131 -11.19 -13.90 27.25
CA GLU A 131 -10.47 -13.94 28.53
C GLU A 131 -9.20 -13.08 28.40
N ALA A 132 -9.42 -11.78 28.61
CA ALA A 132 -8.45 -10.70 28.43
C ALA A 132 -7.10 -10.96 29.11
N LEU A 133 -6.01 -10.73 28.38
CA LEU A 133 -4.65 -10.80 28.93
C LEU A 133 -4.52 -9.90 30.19
N PRO A 134 -3.81 -10.37 31.23
CA PRO A 134 -3.66 -9.59 32.46
C PRO A 134 -2.98 -8.25 32.20
N ARG A 135 -3.53 -7.16 32.75
CA ARG A 135 -3.12 -5.78 32.46
C ARG A 135 -1.83 -5.32 33.17
N ASN A 136 -1.20 -6.16 33.99
CA ASN A 136 0.02 -5.80 34.72
C ASN A 136 1.05 -6.93 34.72
N TRP A 137 2.31 -6.57 34.89
CA TRP A 137 3.46 -7.47 34.79
C TRP A 137 3.46 -8.59 35.84
N ASN A 138 3.03 -8.32 37.07
CA ASN A 138 2.95 -9.35 38.11
C ASN A 138 1.90 -10.41 37.77
N SER A 139 0.77 -9.99 37.20
CA SER A 139 -0.27 -10.90 36.74
C SER A 139 0.09 -11.61 35.43
N LEU A 140 0.91 -10.99 34.57
CA LEU A 140 1.43 -11.61 33.35
C LEU A 140 2.41 -12.75 33.67
N ALA A 141 3.26 -12.57 34.68
CA ALA A 141 4.22 -13.59 35.12
C ALA A 141 3.55 -14.84 35.73
N ALA A 142 2.33 -14.69 36.25
CA ALA A 142 1.52 -15.78 36.79
C ALA A 142 0.45 -16.29 35.80
N TYR A 143 0.41 -15.75 34.58
CA TYR A 143 -0.59 -16.12 33.58
C TYR A 143 -0.17 -17.38 32.84
N GLU A 144 -0.94 -18.45 33.03
CA GLU A 144 -0.69 -19.77 32.43
C GLU A 144 -1.23 -19.88 30.99
N GLY A 145 -1.75 -18.80 30.41
CA GLY A 145 -2.37 -18.82 29.08
C GLY A 145 -3.86 -19.21 29.11
N PRO A 146 -4.54 -19.14 27.96
CA PRO A 146 -5.93 -19.57 27.83
C PRO A 146 -6.06 -21.06 28.19
N LYS A 147 -7.16 -21.45 28.86
CA LYS A 147 -7.40 -22.86 29.25
C LYS A 147 -7.30 -23.84 28.08
N GLU A 148 -7.75 -23.42 26.90
CA GLU A 148 -7.64 -24.21 25.67
C GLU A 148 -6.19 -24.54 25.28
N HIS A 149 -5.26 -23.63 25.54
CA HIS A 149 -3.83 -23.85 25.32
C HIS A 149 -3.29 -24.89 26.31
N LEU A 150 -3.61 -24.75 27.59
CA LEU A 150 -3.21 -25.69 28.64
C LEU A 150 -3.78 -27.10 28.43
N ASP A 151 -5.04 -27.21 27.99
CA ASP A 151 -5.66 -28.50 27.69
C ASP A 151 -5.02 -29.16 26.46
N ARG A 152 -4.61 -28.36 25.47
CA ARG A 152 -3.86 -28.83 24.30
C ARG A 152 -2.47 -29.33 24.69
N GLU A 153 -1.76 -28.60 25.55
CA GLU A 153 -0.47 -29.03 26.09
C GLU A 153 -0.57 -30.32 26.91
N ARG A 154 -1.59 -30.45 27.77
CA ARG A 154 -1.86 -31.72 28.49
C ARG A 154 -2.14 -32.87 27.53
N ALA A 155 -2.91 -32.61 26.48
CA ALA A 155 -3.20 -33.61 25.45
C ALA A 155 -1.94 -34.00 24.66
N TRP A 156 -1.03 -33.05 24.39
CA TRP A 156 0.28 -33.31 23.77
C TRP A 156 1.20 -34.11 24.68
N ALA A 157 1.33 -33.72 25.96
CA ALA A 157 2.14 -34.44 26.95
C ALA A 157 1.67 -35.89 27.12
N LYS A 158 0.35 -36.13 27.09
CA LYS A 158 -0.23 -37.48 27.13
C LYS A 158 0.14 -38.33 25.90
N ARG A 159 0.45 -37.71 24.76
CA ARG A 159 0.91 -38.38 23.53
C ARG A 159 2.42 -38.60 23.48
N GLY A 160 3.19 -38.00 24.40
CA GLY A 160 4.65 -38.17 24.48
C GLY A 160 5.42 -37.47 23.34
N GLU A 161 4.83 -36.45 22.74
CA GLU A 161 5.46 -35.67 21.66
C GLU A 161 6.23 -34.49 22.26
N GLU A 162 7.52 -34.32 21.92
CA GLU A 162 8.30 -33.15 22.36
C GLU A 162 7.89 -31.88 21.58
N PRO A 163 7.83 -30.71 22.25
CA PRO A 163 7.45 -29.45 21.61
C PRO A 163 8.50 -29.07 20.55
N GLN A 164 8.04 -28.78 19.33
CA GLN A 164 8.91 -28.24 18.28
C GLN A 164 9.20 -26.77 18.57
N VAL A 165 10.47 -26.47 18.80
CA VAL A 165 11.02 -25.12 19.01
C VAL A 165 11.11 -24.37 17.69
#